data_AF-A0A1Q9EJI9-F1
#
_entry.id   AF-A0A1Q9EJI9-F1
#
_cell.length_a   1.000
_cell.length_b   1.000
_cell.length_c   1.000
_cell.angle_alpha   90.00
_cell.angle_beta   90.00
_cell.angle_gamma   90.00
#
_symmetry.space_group_name_H-M   'P 1'
#
loop_
_entity.id
_entity.type
_entity.pdbx_description
1 polymer ?
#
loop_
_entity_poly.entity_id
_entity_poly.type
_entity_poly.pdbx_seq_one_letter_code
_entity_poly.pdbx_strand_id
1 'polypeptide(L)'
;MSKKKSKGKNDVVVASPWHISAGDQDTKTFLAATGSDSVDDAAGPSVWLESQRTNFFEGLKVQLRRECTSEGQSRYPSMAFERWWLSAKDLASGGLDPLLPTPKVAEDPALVSDLERSGFSRKAASEIARRLASSSEAAAVAIQRTAAKKSSMDVVEMQRSEEGDEVLLLCKSAGARVRVSGFAYKKLKKLYEFHGVQSCPFEKAVMVLGMRYLALGGTGFQLALPSAAWRVLQEDFAVQAECFASPLNCWFPNYCSAFPDCLRPSASDKVS
;
A
#
# COMPACT_ATOMS: atom_id res chain seq x y z
N MET A 1 -21.16 -26.01 24.21
CA MET A 1 -19.95 -25.15 24.22
C MET A 1 -19.95 -24.25 22.99
N SER A 2 -20.44 -23.02 23.14
CA SER A 2 -20.53 -22.04 22.05
C SER A 2 -19.16 -21.56 21.61
N LYS A 3 -18.81 -21.78 20.35
CA LYS A 3 -17.64 -21.17 19.71
C LYS A 3 -17.86 -19.65 19.62
N LYS A 4 -17.23 -18.89 20.53
CA LYS A 4 -17.07 -17.44 20.37
C LYS A 4 -16.26 -17.19 19.08
N LYS A 5 -16.92 -16.64 18.05
CA LYS A 5 -16.24 -16.03 16.91
C LYS A 5 -15.29 -14.95 17.45
N SER A 6 -14.00 -15.11 17.17
CA SER A 6 -12.97 -14.11 17.39
C SER A 6 -13.41 -12.78 16.76
N LYS A 7 -13.70 -11.77 17.61
CA LYS A 7 -13.94 -10.38 17.18
C LYS A 7 -12.72 -9.91 16.39
N GLY A 8 -12.95 -9.27 15.25
CA GLY A 8 -11.93 -8.79 14.32
C GLY A 8 -10.89 -7.93 15.04
N LYS A 9 -9.63 -8.32 14.92
CA LYS A 9 -8.49 -7.51 15.36
C LYS A 9 -8.50 -6.18 14.58
N ASN A 10 -7.96 -5.14 15.20
CA ASN A 10 -7.93 -3.73 14.81
C ASN A 10 -7.59 -3.42 13.33
N ASP A 11 -8.53 -3.63 12.41
CA ASP A 11 -8.43 -3.21 11.00
C ASP A 11 -8.91 -1.77 10.77
N VAL A 12 -8.51 -0.82 11.62
CA VAL A 12 -8.87 0.60 11.46
C VAL A 12 -7.68 1.35 10.88
N VAL A 13 -7.89 1.94 9.72
CA VAL A 13 -6.92 2.85 9.09
C VAL A 13 -6.99 4.20 9.78
N VAL A 14 -5.90 4.57 10.44
CA VAL A 14 -5.76 5.83 11.19
C VAL A 14 -4.79 6.75 10.44
N ALA A 15 -5.04 8.06 10.47
CA ALA A 15 -4.18 9.07 9.87
C ALA A 15 -3.54 9.97 10.94
N SER A 16 -2.36 10.50 10.64
CA SER A 16 -1.67 11.48 11.49
C SER A 16 -2.32 12.87 11.41
N PRO A 17 -2.32 13.67 12.50
CA PRO A 17 -2.80 15.05 12.52
C PRO A 17 -2.19 15.91 11.41
N TRP A 18 -2.96 16.87 10.88
CA TRP A 18 -2.67 17.57 9.63
C TRP A 18 -2.72 19.09 9.77
N HIS A 19 -1.90 19.79 8.99
CA HIS A 19 -1.94 21.24 8.82
C HIS A 19 -1.85 21.59 7.32
N ILE A 20 -2.90 22.17 6.73
CA ILE A 20 -2.76 22.83 5.43
C ILE A 20 -2.29 24.25 5.71
N SER A 21 -1.05 24.57 5.36
CA SER A 21 -0.78 25.93 4.93
C SER A 21 -1.25 26.01 3.49
N ALA A 22 -2.29 26.80 3.21
CA ALA A 22 -2.76 27.10 1.86
C ALA A 22 -1.80 28.05 1.13
N GLY A 23 -0.50 27.87 1.35
CA GLY A 23 0.54 28.49 0.55
C GLY A 23 0.53 27.89 -0.84
N ASP A 24 1.09 28.66 -1.78
CA ASP A 24 1.23 28.38 -3.20
C ASP A 24 2.05 27.10 -3.45
N GLN A 25 1.44 25.92 -3.19
CA GLN A 25 2.07 24.63 -3.43
C GLN A 25 1.86 24.23 -4.88
N ASP A 26 2.90 24.39 -5.70
CA ASP A 26 2.87 24.04 -7.12
C ASP A 26 2.93 22.51 -7.31
N THR A 27 1.74 21.90 -7.33
CA THR A 27 1.56 20.46 -7.58
C THR A 27 2.03 20.04 -8.96
N LYS A 28 1.89 20.90 -9.98
CA LYS A 28 2.26 20.58 -11.36
C LYS A 28 3.76 20.43 -11.49
N THR A 29 4.52 21.38 -10.94
CA THR A 29 5.98 21.30 -10.93
C THR A 29 6.47 20.10 -10.13
N PHE A 30 5.82 19.80 -9.00
CA PHE A 30 6.16 18.63 -8.18
C PHE A 30 5.90 17.28 -8.91
N LEU A 31 4.75 17.13 -9.57
CA LEU A 31 4.42 15.91 -10.32
C LEU A 31 5.36 15.69 -11.51
N ALA A 32 5.70 16.77 -12.23
CA ALA A 32 6.68 16.73 -13.31
C ALA A 32 8.08 16.32 -12.80
N ALA A 33 8.51 16.88 -11.66
CA ALA A 33 9.82 16.58 -11.07
C ALA A 33 9.92 15.14 -10.52
N THR A 34 8.81 14.54 -10.09
CA THR A 34 8.78 13.18 -9.53
C THR A 34 8.56 12.10 -10.58
N GLY A 35 8.40 12.45 -11.87
CA GLY A 35 8.07 11.49 -12.92
C GLY A 35 6.72 10.80 -12.71
N SER A 36 5.84 11.37 -11.88
CA SER A 36 4.50 10.81 -11.61
C SER A 36 3.53 11.04 -12.78
N ASP A 37 3.94 11.82 -13.78
CA ASP A 37 3.18 12.13 -15.00
C ASP A 37 3.00 10.93 -15.95
N SER A 38 3.54 9.74 -15.64
CA SER A 38 3.58 8.60 -16.57
C SER A 38 2.93 7.30 -16.07
N VAL A 39 2.15 7.32 -14.98
CA VAL A 39 1.44 6.11 -14.53
C VAL A 39 0.13 5.98 -15.31
N ASP A 40 0.23 5.45 -16.52
CA ASP A 40 -0.89 5.10 -17.40
C ASP A 40 -1.51 3.75 -16.98
N ASP A 41 -2.23 3.72 -15.86
CA ASP A 41 -3.19 2.65 -15.62
C ASP A 41 -4.53 3.03 -16.26
N ALA A 42 -4.71 2.65 -17.53
CA ALA A 42 -5.93 2.88 -18.33
C ALA A 42 -7.20 2.27 -17.70
N ALA A 43 -7.05 1.39 -16.71
CA ALA A 43 -8.16 0.86 -15.91
C ALA A 43 -8.04 1.40 -14.48
N GLY A 44 -8.94 2.32 -14.11
CA GLY A 44 -9.04 2.82 -12.74
C GLY A 44 -9.14 1.69 -11.70
N PRO A 45 -8.83 1.98 -10.42
CA PRO A 45 -8.64 0.96 -9.39
C PRO A 45 -9.89 0.08 -9.22
N SER A 46 -9.71 -1.24 -9.08
CA SER A 46 -10.79 -2.22 -8.83
C SER A 46 -10.64 -2.86 -7.46
N VAL A 47 -11.72 -2.82 -6.68
CA VAL A 47 -11.80 -3.42 -5.35
C VAL A 47 -11.75 -4.95 -5.44
N TRP A 48 -12.38 -5.54 -6.45
CA TRP A 48 -12.32 -6.98 -6.64
C TRP A 48 -10.90 -7.45 -6.97
N LEU A 49 -10.20 -6.77 -7.88
CA LEU A 49 -8.79 -7.07 -8.17
C LEU A 49 -7.92 -6.86 -6.93
N GLU A 50 -8.16 -5.79 -6.17
CA GLU A 50 -7.42 -5.52 -4.94
C GLU A 50 -7.63 -6.64 -3.90
N SER A 51 -8.84 -7.20 -3.80
CA SER A 51 -9.12 -8.36 -2.94
C SER A 51 -8.28 -9.57 -3.34
N GLN A 52 -8.13 -9.82 -4.65
CA GLN A 52 -7.26 -10.89 -5.13
C GLN A 52 -5.78 -10.59 -4.82
N ARG A 53 -5.32 -9.35 -5.01
CA ARG A 53 -3.95 -8.93 -4.66
C ARG A 53 -3.66 -9.15 -3.17
N THR A 54 -4.54 -8.71 -2.29
CA THR A 54 -4.41 -8.92 -0.84
C THR A 54 -4.31 -10.40 -0.49
N ASN A 55 -5.13 -11.26 -1.12
CA ASN A 55 -5.08 -12.71 -0.88
C ASN A 55 -3.73 -13.32 -1.30
N PHE A 56 -3.21 -12.95 -2.48
CA PHE A 56 -1.88 -13.40 -2.90
C PHE A 56 -0.79 -12.88 -1.96
N PHE A 57 -0.85 -11.61 -1.58
CA PHE A 57 0.13 -10.98 -0.68
C PHE A 57 0.21 -11.67 0.68
N GLU A 58 -0.95 -11.94 1.30
CA GLU A 58 -1.02 -12.71 2.55
C GLU A 58 -0.58 -14.16 2.35
N GLY A 59 -0.88 -14.76 1.18
CA GLY A 59 -0.36 -16.06 0.79
C GLY A 59 1.16 -16.14 0.78
N LEU A 60 1.84 -15.09 0.28
CA LEU A 60 3.31 -15.01 0.28
C LEU A 60 3.87 -14.90 1.70
N LYS A 61 3.24 -14.12 2.60
CA LYS A 61 3.62 -14.07 4.02
C LYS A 61 3.49 -15.43 4.70
N VAL A 62 2.38 -16.12 4.45
CA VAL A 62 2.14 -17.47 4.99
C VAL A 62 3.15 -18.46 4.43
N GLN A 63 3.46 -18.39 3.14
CA GLN A 63 4.49 -19.22 2.50
C GLN A 63 5.84 -19.03 3.20
N LEU A 64 6.33 -17.81 3.35
CA LEU A 64 7.63 -17.54 3.98
C LEU A 64 7.67 -18.06 5.42
N ARG A 65 6.61 -17.81 6.22
CA ARG A 65 6.51 -18.33 7.59
C ARG A 65 6.52 -19.85 7.64
N ARG A 66 5.79 -20.52 6.73
CA ARG A 66 5.73 -21.97 6.64
C ARG A 66 7.09 -22.56 6.30
N GLU A 67 7.76 -22.01 5.28
CA GLU A 67 9.09 -22.48 4.86
C GLU A 67 10.14 -22.29 5.95
N CYS A 68 10.06 -21.19 6.70
CA CYS A 68 10.91 -21.00 7.87
C CYS A 68 10.67 -22.07 8.94
N THR A 69 9.43 -22.54 9.11
CA THR A 69 9.06 -23.52 10.15
C THR A 69 9.36 -24.96 9.77
N SER A 70 9.24 -25.32 8.48
CA SER A 70 9.42 -26.70 8.00
C SER A 70 10.87 -27.20 7.99
N GLU A 71 11.84 -26.29 7.91
CA GLU A 71 13.28 -26.61 7.90
C GLU A 71 13.85 -26.94 9.29
N GLY A 72 12.99 -27.22 10.28
CA GLY A 72 13.41 -27.55 11.64
C GLY A 72 13.99 -26.37 12.43
N GLN A 73 14.04 -25.18 11.84
CA GLN A 73 14.43 -23.95 12.51
C GLN A 73 13.19 -23.18 12.98
N SER A 74 13.11 -22.88 14.27
CA SER A 74 11.88 -22.31 14.86
C SER A 74 11.80 -20.78 14.76
N ARG A 75 12.70 -20.11 14.04
CA ARG A 75 12.81 -18.65 14.10
C ARG A 75 12.60 -17.97 12.76
N TYR A 76 11.35 -17.61 12.49
CA TYR A 76 11.01 -16.62 11.46
C TYR A 76 11.71 -15.28 11.80
N PRO A 77 12.53 -14.71 10.89
CA PRO A 77 13.17 -13.43 11.15
C PRO A 77 12.11 -12.33 11.20
N SER A 78 12.15 -11.54 12.28
CA SER A 78 11.24 -10.39 12.41
C SER A 78 11.41 -9.46 11.22
N MET A 79 10.29 -9.11 10.59
CA MET A 79 10.21 -8.14 9.50
C MET A 79 10.92 -8.54 8.19
N ALA A 80 11.29 -9.82 8.03
CA ALA A 80 11.97 -10.29 6.82
C ALA A 80 11.12 -10.11 5.56
N PHE A 81 9.82 -10.41 5.65
CA PHE A 81 8.92 -10.29 4.50
C PHE A 81 8.82 -8.86 3.99
N GLU A 82 8.70 -7.91 4.90
CA GLU A 82 8.52 -6.51 4.58
C GLU A 82 9.82 -5.87 4.06
N ARG A 83 10.99 -6.24 4.61
CA ARG A 83 12.29 -5.84 4.04
C ARG A 83 12.48 -6.42 2.64
N TRP A 84 12.15 -7.69 2.45
CA TRP A 84 12.15 -8.32 1.13
C TRP A 84 11.21 -7.59 0.17
N TRP A 85 9.99 -7.27 0.60
CA TRP A 85 9.03 -6.52 -0.22
C TRP A 85 9.60 -5.18 -0.66
N LEU A 86 10.19 -4.40 0.25
CA LEU A 86 10.82 -3.12 -0.07
C LEU A 86 11.99 -3.26 -1.06
N SER A 87 12.80 -4.32 -0.92
CA SER A 87 13.93 -4.61 -1.82
C SER A 87 13.46 -5.06 -3.20
N ALA A 88 12.47 -5.95 -3.24
CA ALA A 88 11.98 -6.59 -4.45
C ALA A 88 11.02 -5.71 -5.25
N LYS A 89 10.36 -4.74 -4.61
CA LYS A 89 9.42 -3.84 -5.26
C LYS A 89 10.18 -2.76 -6.02
N ASP A 90 10.00 -2.71 -7.34
CA ASP A 90 10.43 -1.55 -8.11
C ASP A 90 9.46 -0.39 -7.88
N LEU A 91 9.76 0.42 -6.87
CA LEU A 91 8.99 1.61 -6.50
C LEU A 91 9.11 2.74 -7.54
N ALA A 92 10.13 2.70 -8.42
CA ALA A 92 10.35 3.72 -9.43
C ALA A 92 9.57 3.44 -10.72
N SER A 93 9.57 2.19 -11.20
CA SER A 93 8.87 1.82 -12.44
C SER A 93 7.46 1.24 -12.21
N GLY A 94 7.05 1.03 -10.97
CA GLY A 94 5.77 0.41 -10.62
C GLY A 94 5.75 -1.12 -10.79
N GLY A 95 6.70 -1.72 -11.51
CA GLY A 95 6.75 -3.15 -11.77
C GLY A 95 5.52 -3.68 -12.53
N LEU A 96 5.26 -4.99 -12.46
CA LEU A 96 4.09 -5.59 -13.12
C LEU A 96 2.77 -5.39 -12.35
N ASP A 97 2.83 -5.19 -11.04
CA ASP A 97 1.65 -5.06 -10.17
C ASP A 97 1.95 -4.06 -9.04
N PRO A 98 1.01 -3.18 -8.66
CA PRO A 98 1.25 -2.16 -7.65
C PRO A 98 1.58 -2.70 -6.26
N LEU A 99 1.05 -3.86 -5.85
CA LEU A 99 1.26 -4.43 -4.51
C LEU A 99 2.23 -5.62 -4.54
N LEU A 100 2.10 -6.52 -5.50
CA LEU A 100 2.90 -7.75 -5.58
C LEU A 100 4.27 -7.43 -6.19
N PRO A 101 5.38 -7.63 -5.46
CA PRO A 101 6.70 -7.31 -5.98
C PRO A 101 7.09 -8.31 -7.08
N THR A 102 7.82 -7.82 -8.08
CA THR A 102 8.44 -8.64 -9.12
C THR A 102 9.95 -8.49 -8.98
N PRO A 103 10.61 -9.37 -8.19
CA PRO A 103 12.01 -9.19 -7.86
C PRO A 103 12.90 -9.21 -9.10
N LYS A 104 13.85 -8.26 -9.20
CA LYS A 104 14.85 -8.23 -10.29
C LYS A 104 15.84 -9.39 -10.20
N VAL A 105 16.02 -9.94 -8.99
CA VAL A 105 16.91 -11.05 -8.69
C VAL A 105 16.10 -12.10 -7.93
N ALA A 106 16.21 -13.37 -8.35
CA ALA A 106 15.48 -14.46 -7.71
C ALA A 106 15.93 -14.71 -6.25
N GLU A 107 17.22 -14.56 -5.98
CA GLU A 107 17.83 -14.69 -4.66
C GLU A 107 18.06 -13.30 -4.07
N ASP A 108 17.02 -12.71 -3.47
CA ASP A 108 17.12 -11.39 -2.86
C ASP A 108 18.17 -11.38 -1.72
N PRO A 109 19.23 -10.55 -1.81
CA PRO A 109 20.33 -10.58 -0.84
C PRO A 109 19.90 -10.23 0.58
N ALA A 110 18.92 -9.34 0.74
CA ALA A 110 18.44 -8.91 2.06
C ALA A 110 17.70 -10.05 2.75
N LEU A 111 16.80 -10.73 2.04
CA LEU A 111 16.08 -11.89 2.55
C LEU A 111 17.04 -13.05 2.87
N VAL A 112 17.99 -13.35 1.99
CA VAL A 112 19.00 -14.39 2.24
C VAL A 112 19.79 -14.09 3.51
N SER A 113 20.27 -12.85 3.68
CA SER A 113 20.99 -12.42 4.88
C SER A 113 20.12 -12.53 6.14
N ASP A 114 18.83 -12.17 6.08
CA ASP A 114 17.92 -12.26 7.23
C ASP A 114 17.68 -13.70 7.69
N LEU A 115 17.57 -14.62 6.72
CA LEU A 115 17.45 -16.05 6.98
C LEU A 115 18.76 -16.61 7.54
N GLU A 116 19.92 -16.29 6.97
CA GLU A 116 21.21 -16.73 7.50
C GLU A 116 21.43 -16.27 8.96
N ARG A 117 21.08 -15.01 9.28
CA ARG A 117 21.11 -14.49 10.66
C ARG A 117 20.17 -15.20 11.63
N SER A 118 19.14 -15.85 11.09
CA SER A 118 18.18 -16.65 11.87
C SER A 118 18.60 -18.11 11.99
N GLY A 119 19.76 -18.48 11.43
CA GLY A 119 20.39 -19.79 11.54
C GLY A 119 20.36 -20.61 10.26
N PHE A 120 19.70 -20.16 9.19
CA PHE A 120 19.52 -20.96 7.99
C PHE A 120 20.85 -21.09 7.24
N SER A 121 21.10 -22.26 6.63
CA SER A 121 22.24 -22.38 5.71
C SER A 121 22.03 -21.50 4.48
N ARG A 122 23.12 -21.00 3.89
CA ARG A 122 23.05 -20.20 2.65
C ARG A 122 22.24 -20.85 1.55
N LYS A 123 22.40 -22.17 1.38
CA LYS A 123 21.68 -22.96 0.38
C LYS A 123 20.17 -22.97 0.65
N ALA A 124 19.76 -23.21 1.90
CA ALA A 124 18.35 -23.19 2.28
C ALA A 124 17.75 -21.78 2.16
N ALA A 125 18.46 -20.75 2.64
CA ALA A 125 18.02 -19.36 2.54
C ALA A 125 17.81 -18.92 1.08
N SER A 126 18.72 -19.30 0.19
CA SER A 126 18.64 -18.98 -1.25
C SER A 126 17.48 -19.71 -1.93
N GLU A 127 17.23 -20.98 -1.56
CA GLU A 127 16.08 -21.74 -2.06
C GLU A 127 14.73 -21.11 -1.64
N ILE A 128 14.60 -20.72 -0.37
CA ILE A 128 13.41 -20.05 0.16
C ILE A 128 13.18 -18.73 -0.58
N ALA A 129 14.22 -17.90 -0.74
CA ALA A 129 14.13 -16.63 -1.45
C ALA A 129 13.66 -16.82 -2.91
N ARG A 130 14.24 -17.78 -3.63
CA ARG A 130 13.88 -18.08 -5.02
C ARG A 130 12.43 -18.58 -5.14
N ARG A 131 11.97 -19.43 -4.23
CA ARG A 131 10.56 -19.91 -4.23
C ARG A 131 9.59 -18.78 -3.96
N LEU A 132 9.90 -17.90 -3.01
CA LEU A 132 9.07 -16.74 -2.71
C LEU A 132 9.00 -15.77 -3.90
N ALA A 133 10.14 -15.50 -4.55
CA ALA A 133 10.22 -14.69 -5.75
C ALA A 133 9.36 -15.25 -6.89
N SER A 134 9.49 -16.55 -7.17
CA SER A 134 8.71 -17.23 -8.20
C SER A 134 7.20 -17.22 -7.92
N SER A 135 6.79 -17.46 -6.67
CA SER A 135 5.39 -17.34 -6.27
C SER A 135 4.85 -15.91 -6.46
N SER A 136 5.65 -14.90 -6.14
CA SER A 136 5.26 -13.49 -6.26
C SER A 136 5.07 -13.07 -7.71
N GLU A 137 6.00 -13.45 -8.59
CA GLU A 137 5.90 -13.21 -10.04
C GLU A 137 4.68 -13.92 -10.64
N ALA A 138 4.47 -15.19 -10.30
CA ALA A 138 3.30 -15.94 -10.76
C ALA A 138 1.98 -15.28 -10.32
N ALA A 139 1.93 -14.75 -9.10
CA ALA A 139 0.78 -14.02 -8.59
C ALA A 139 0.55 -12.70 -9.36
N ALA A 140 1.61 -11.92 -9.61
CA ALA A 140 1.51 -10.68 -10.39
C ALA A 140 1.00 -10.94 -11.81
N VAL A 141 1.53 -11.97 -12.49
CA VAL A 141 1.06 -12.39 -13.81
C VAL A 141 -0.40 -12.86 -13.78
N ALA A 142 -0.81 -13.58 -12.74
CA ALA A 142 -2.20 -14.01 -12.58
C ALA A 142 -3.16 -12.82 -12.43
N ILE A 143 -2.77 -11.80 -11.67
CA ILE A 143 -3.56 -10.56 -11.52
C ILE A 143 -3.66 -9.82 -12.85
N GLN A 144 -2.54 -9.63 -13.56
CA GLN A 144 -2.53 -8.94 -14.85
C GLN A 144 -3.42 -9.63 -15.88
N ARG A 145 -3.34 -10.96 -15.98
CA ARG A 145 -4.22 -11.77 -16.87
C ARG A 145 -5.69 -11.65 -16.51
N THR A 146 -6.00 -11.50 -15.23
CA THR A 146 -7.37 -11.39 -14.74
C THR A 146 -7.93 -10.00 -15.00
N ALA A 147 -7.13 -8.95 -14.78
CA ALA A 147 -7.48 -7.57 -15.05
C ALA A 147 -7.84 -7.35 -16.53
N ALA A 148 -7.09 -7.97 -17.45
CA ALA A 148 -7.37 -7.90 -18.89
C ALA A 148 -8.71 -8.53 -19.31
N LYS A 149 -9.27 -9.44 -18.51
CA LYS A 149 -10.47 -10.24 -18.88
C LYS A 149 -11.75 -9.75 -18.22
N LYS A 150 -11.66 -9.03 -17.10
CA LYS A 150 -12.82 -8.79 -16.23
C LYS A 150 -12.94 -7.31 -15.88
N SER A 151 -13.99 -6.69 -16.39
CA SER A 151 -14.49 -5.43 -15.85
C SER A 151 -15.40 -5.74 -14.67
N SER A 152 -15.04 -5.28 -13.47
CA SER A 152 -15.88 -5.39 -12.27
C SER A 152 -16.59 -4.07 -12.02
N MET A 153 -17.91 -4.11 -11.89
CA MET A 153 -18.69 -2.95 -11.43
C MET A 153 -18.70 -2.93 -9.90
N ASP A 154 -17.54 -2.56 -9.33
CA ASP A 154 -17.36 -2.48 -7.89
C ASP A 154 -18.12 -1.27 -7.32
N VAL A 155 -19.23 -1.54 -6.64
CA VAL A 155 -19.96 -0.53 -5.86
C VAL A 155 -19.44 -0.56 -4.42
N VAL A 156 -19.04 0.61 -3.92
CA VAL A 156 -18.59 0.78 -2.53
C VAL A 156 -19.65 1.56 -1.75
N GLU A 157 -20.21 0.91 -0.74
CA GLU A 157 -21.16 1.53 0.19
C GLU A 157 -20.40 2.10 1.39
N MET A 158 -20.70 3.35 1.75
CA MET A 158 -20.16 4.01 2.93
C MET A 158 -21.19 4.04 4.06
N GLN A 159 -20.75 3.64 5.24
CA GLN A 159 -21.54 3.68 6.47
C GLN A 159 -20.73 4.40 7.55
N ARG A 160 -21.39 5.30 8.29
CA ARG A 160 -20.78 5.90 9.49
C ARG A 160 -21.17 5.08 10.71
N SER A 161 -20.21 4.85 11.60
CA SER A 161 -20.49 4.24 12.90
C SER A 161 -21.29 5.20 13.77
N GLU A 162 -22.30 4.70 14.48
CA GLU A 162 -23.02 5.47 15.51
C GLU A 162 -22.21 5.56 16.82
N GLU A 163 -21.32 4.60 17.08
CA GLU A 163 -20.57 4.46 18.34
C GLU A 163 -19.13 5.02 18.27
N GLY A 164 -18.82 5.91 17.32
CA GLY A 164 -17.52 6.58 17.23
C GLY A 164 -17.31 7.35 15.91
N ASP A 165 -16.24 8.14 15.81
CA ASP A 165 -15.84 8.82 14.56
C ASP A 165 -15.10 7.82 13.65
N GLU A 166 -15.78 6.75 13.22
CA GLU A 166 -15.27 5.76 12.26
C GLU A 166 -16.20 5.69 11.04
N VAL A 167 -15.59 5.49 9.86
CA VAL A 167 -16.25 5.27 8.59
C VAL A 167 -15.92 3.85 8.11
N LEU A 168 -16.97 3.08 7.83
CA LEU A 168 -16.89 1.74 7.26
C LEU A 168 -17.20 1.78 5.77
N LEU A 169 -16.29 1.27 4.95
CA LEU A 169 -16.45 1.09 3.51
C LEU A 169 -16.66 -0.39 3.21
N LEU A 170 -17.67 -0.71 2.42
CA LEU A 170 -18.09 -2.08 2.10
C LEU A 170 -18.22 -2.26 0.59
N CYS A 171 -17.62 -3.33 0.06
CA CYS A 171 -17.87 -3.78 -1.30
C CYS A 171 -18.35 -5.23 -1.27
N LYS A 172 -19.67 -5.43 -1.41
CA LYS A 172 -20.32 -6.74 -1.29
C LYS A 172 -19.87 -7.70 -2.38
N SER A 173 -19.73 -7.22 -3.63
CA SER A 173 -19.29 -8.03 -4.77
C SER A 173 -17.87 -8.59 -4.61
N ALA A 174 -17.00 -7.85 -3.89
CA ALA A 174 -15.63 -8.27 -3.59
C ALA A 174 -15.48 -8.94 -2.21
N GLY A 175 -16.54 -8.99 -1.40
CA GLY A 175 -16.49 -9.47 -0.02
C GLY A 175 -15.53 -8.66 0.87
N ALA A 176 -15.23 -7.42 0.50
CA ALA A 176 -14.18 -6.61 1.10
C ALA A 176 -14.76 -5.51 1.99
N ARG A 177 -14.00 -5.14 3.03
CA ARG A 177 -14.36 -4.05 3.95
C ARG A 177 -13.12 -3.34 4.47
N VAL A 178 -13.22 -2.03 4.67
CA VAL A 178 -12.17 -1.19 5.25
C VAL A 178 -12.80 -0.26 6.27
N ARG A 179 -12.20 -0.16 7.46
CA ARG A 179 -12.56 0.88 8.44
C ARG A 179 -11.52 1.98 8.42
N VAL A 180 -11.98 3.21 8.49
CA VAL A 180 -11.14 4.42 8.46
C VAL A 180 -11.63 5.34 9.57
N SER A 181 -10.72 5.96 10.33
CA SER A 181 -11.14 7.01 11.27
C SER A 181 -11.78 8.18 10.51
N GLY A 182 -12.76 8.86 11.10
CA GLY A 182 -13.44 10.00 10.49
C GLY A 182 -12.48 11.15 10.23
N PHE A 183 -11.46 11.32 11.09
CA PHE A 183 -10.33 12.20 10.83
C PHE A 183 -9.58 11.84 9.53
N ALA A 184 -9.16 10.58 9.38
CA ALA A 184 -8.50 10.11 8.17
C ALA A 184 -9.39 10.26 6.94
N TYR A 185 -10.68 9.93 7.03
CA TYR A 185 -11.63 10.05 5.93
C TYR A 185 -11.74 11.50 5.43
N LYS A 186 -11.86 12.48 6.35
CA LYS A 186 -11.90 13.91 6.02
C LYS A 186 -10.58 14.38 5.37
N LYS A 187 -9.44 13.94 5.87
CA LYS A 187 -8.11 14.25 5.30
C LYS A 187 -8.00 13.70 3.87
N LEU A 188 -8.30 12.42 3.68
CA LEU A 188 -8.24 11.77 2.37
C LEU A 188 -9.17 12.44 1.37
N LYS A 189 -10.35 12.89 1.79
CA LYS A 189 -11.28 13.63 0.92
C LYS A 189 -10.66 14.93 0.41
N LYS A 190 -10.00 15.69 1.27
CA LYS A 190 -9.34 16.92 0.87
C LYS A 190 -8.13 16.67 -0.03
N LEU A 191 -7.34 15.62 0.23
CA LEU A 191 -6.24 15.22 -0.65
C LEU A 191 -6.74 14.78 -2.02
N TYR A 192 -7.85 14.04 -2.05
CA TYR A 192 -8.53 13.65 -3.27
C TYR A 192 -8.92 14.88 -4.08
N GLU A 193 -9.71 15.78 -3.51
CA GLU A 193 -10.12 17.04 -4.14
C GLU A 193 -8.91 17.89 -4.60
N PHE A 194 -7.84 17.95 -3.81
CA PHE A 194 -6.64 18.71 -4.10
C PHE A 194 -5.86 18.17 -5.31
N HIS A 195 -5.75 16.85 -5.48
CA HIS A 195 -5.01 16.26 -6.61
C HIS A 195 -5.79 16.29 -7.94
N GLY A 196 -7.05 16.71 -7.96
CA GLY A 196 -7.74 17.01 -9.22
C GLY A 196 -8.37 15.80 -9.92
N VAL A 197 -8.02 15.52 -11.17
CA VAL A 197 -8.70 14.53 -12.05
C VAL A 197 -8.79 13.16 -11.38
N GLN A 198 -10.01 12.61 -11.31
CA GLN A 198 -10.28 11.38 -10.59
C GLN A 198 -10.61 10.23 -11.53
N SER A 199 -9.92 9.11 -11.38
CA SER A 199 -10.14 7.90 -12.17
C SER A 199 -11.31 7.04 -11.68
N CYS A 200 -11.83 7.29 -10.48
CA CYS A 200 -12.97 6.55 -9.92
C CYS A 200 -13.76 7.39 -8.87
N PRO A 201 -14.77 6.83 -8.17
CA PRO A 201 -15.39 7.49 -7.03
C PRO A 201 -14.50 7.50 -5.77
N PHE A 202 -14.62 8.53 -4.93
CA PHE A 202 -13.80 8.73 -3.73
C PHE A 202 -13.79 7.51 -2.79
N GLU A 203 -14.96 6.95 -2.48
CA GLU A 203 -15.10 5.80 -1.59
C GLU A 203 -14.35 4.57 -2.13
N LYS A 204 -14.33 4.40 -3.46
CA LYS A 204 -13.59 3.33 -4.12
C LYS A 204 -12.07 3.54 -3.98
N ALA A 205 -11.61 4.75 -4.20
CA ALA A 205 -10.20 5.13 -4.04
C ALA A 205 -9.71 4.90 -2.60
N VAL A 206 -10.48 5.35 -1.60
CA VAL A 206 -10.15 5.13 -0.17
C VAL A 206 -10.17 3.65 0.18
N MET A 207 -11.11 2.88 -0.36
CA MET A 207 -11.17 1.45 -0.10
C MET A 207 -9.94 0.71 -0.63
N VAL A 208 -9.54 0.97 -1.88
CA VAL A 208 -8.34 0.36 -2.48
C VAL A 208 -7.07 0.79 -1.74
N LEU A 209 -6.95 2.08 -1.41
CA LEU A 209 -5.86 2.58 -0.58
C LEU A 209 -5.77 1.82 0.75
N GLY A 210 -6.90 1.70 1.45
CA GLY A 210 -6.97 1.02 2.74
C GLY A 210 -6.58 -0.45 2.63
N MET A 211 -7.06 -1.16 1.61
CA MET A 211 -6.70 -2.56 1.36
C MET A 211 -5.20 -2.75 1.15
N ARG A 212 -4.55 -1.85 0.39
CA ARG A 212 -3.10 -1.91 0.15
C ARG A 212 -2.28 -1.67 1.40
N TYR A 213 -2.59 -0.61 2.15
CA TYR A 213 -1.85 -0.29 3.38
C TYR A 213 -2.13 -1.29 4.51
N LEU A 214 -3.34 -1.86 4.59
CA LEU A 214 -3.63 -2.97 5.49
C LEU A 214 -2.85 -4.23 5.09
N ALA A 215 -2.75 -4.52 3.79
CA ALA A 215 -1.95 -5.65 3.30
C ALA A 215 -0.46 -5.47 3.61
N LEU A 216 0.14 -4.29 3.40
CA LEU A 216 1.52 -4.03 3.81
C LEU A 216 1.73 -4.20 5.32
N GLY A 217 0.75 -3.80 6.12
CA GLY A 217 0.87 -3.73 7.57
C GLY A 217 1.54 -2.43 8.03
N GLY A 218 1.25 -2.02 9.26
CA GLY A 218 1.63 -0.70 9.79
C GLY A 218 2.69 -0.70 10.90
N THR A 219 3.24 -1.85 11.29
CA THR A 219 4.09 -1.92 12.50
C THR A 219 5.56 -2.00 12.15
N GLY A 220 6.35 -0.99 12.54
CA GLY A 220 7.79 -1.15 12.86
C GLY A 220 8.85 -0.70 11.84
N PHE A 221 8.49 -0.14 10.67
CA PHE A 221 9.48 0.37 9.69
C PHE A 221 9.65 1.88 9.65
N GLN A 222 8.62 2.63 10.02
CA GLN A 222 8.60 4.07 9.80
C GLN A 222 7.77 4.76 10.87
N LEU A 223 8.15 6.00 11.15
CA LEU A 223 7.44 6.91 12.03
C LEU A 223 7.31 8.24 11.31
N ALA A 224 6.12 8.85 11.39
CA ALA A 224 5.96 10.23 10.96
C ALA A 224 6.71 11.14 11.94
N LEU A 225 7.32 12.20 11.42
CA LEU A 225 7.91 13.22 12.30
C LEU A 225 6.81 13.89 13.13
N PRO A 226 7.10 14.31 14.38
CA PRO A 226 6.18 15.12 15.16
C PRO A 226 5.87 16.44 14.44
N SER A 227 4.64 16.97 14.63
CA SER A 227 4.20 18.21 13.99
C SER A 227 5.12 19.41 14.24
N ALA A 228 5.79 19.45 15.39
CA ALA A 228 6.76 20.52 15.70
C ALA A 228 7.99 20.48 14.77
N ALA A 229 8.49 19.28 14.44
CA ALA A 229 9.60 19.13 13.51
C ALA A 229 9.19 19.52 12.08
N TRP A 230 7.97 19.16 11.67
CA TRP A 230 7.44 19.57 10.37
C TRP A 230 7.30 21.08 10.23
N ARG A 231 6.88 21.80 11.28
CA ARG A 231 6.83 23.27 11.27
C ARG A 231 8.20 23.90 11.04
N VAL A 232 9.22 23.45 11.77
CA VAL A 232 10.61 23.92 11.58
C VAL A 232 11.07 23.66 10.15
N LEU A 233 10.84 22.46 9.60
CA LEU A 233 11.20 22.14 8.21
C LEU A 233 10.48 23.05 7.20
N GLN A 234 9.22 23.38 7.46
CA GLN A 234 8.44 24.24 6.58
C GLN A 234 8.84 25.72 6.68
N GLU A 235 8.99 26.24 7.89
CA GLU A 235 9.21 27.66 8.17
C GLU A 235 10.68 28.07 7.93
N ASP A 236 11.64 27.26 8.40
CA ASP A 236 13.06 27.62 8.38
C ASP A 236 13.79 27.10 7.14
N PHE A 237 13.28 26.01 6.55
CA PHE A 237 13.92 25.33 5.41
C PHE A 237 13.07 25.29 4.15
N ALA A 238 11.88 25.92 4.17
CA ALA A 238 10.96 25.97 3.04
C ALA A 238 10.64 24.58 2.45
N VAL A 239 10.61 23.53 3.27
CA VAL A 239 10.23 22.19 2.82
C VAL A 239 8.74 22.20 2.44
N GLN A 240 8.44 21.67 1.26
CA GLN A 240 7.08 21.65 0.71
C GLN A 240 6.59 20.25 0.30
N ALA A 241 7.44 19.23 0.39
CA ALA A 241 7.10 17.88 -0.02
C ALA A 241 7.81 16.79 0.78
N GLU A 242 7.16 15.63 0.89
CA GLU A 242 7.72 14.43 1.52
C GLU A 242 8.22 13.42 0.48
N CYS A 243 9.46 12.94 0.60
CA CYS A 243 9.99 11.88 -0.29
C CYS A 243 9.47 10.48 0.09
N PHE A 244 9.01 10.28 1.32
CA PHE A 244 8.52 8.97 1.80
C PHE A 244 7.30 9.18 2.69
N ALA A 245 6.11 9.03 2.12
CA ALA A 245 4.87 9.12 2.86
C ALA A 245 3.76 8.26 2.24
N SER A 246 2.61 8.33 2.87
CA SER A 246 1.34 7.82 2.41
C SER A 246 0.29 8.92 2.54
N PRO A 247 -0.82 8.83 1.80
CA PRO A 247 -1.95 9.72 2.03
C PRO A 247 -2.47 9.69 3.48
N LEU A 248 -2.19 8.61 4.22
CA LEU A 248 -2.58 8.42 5.61
C LEU A 248 -1.69 9.23 6.57
N ASN A 249 -0.38 9.26 6.37
CA ASN A 249 0.57 9.87 7.30
C ASN A 249 1.24 11.17 6.80
N CYS A 250 1.00 11.59 5.56
CA CYS A 250 1.63 12.80 5.01
C CYS A 250 1.28 14.07 5.80
N TRP A 251 2.26 14.95 5.92
CA TRP A 251 2.12 16.32 6.38
C TRP A 251 1.70 17.24 5.23
N PHE A 252 2.40 17.15 4.09
CA PHE A 252 2.13 17.96 2.90
C PHE A 252 1.18 17.23 1.95
N PRO A 253 0.42 17.96 1.11
CA PRO A 253 -0.31 17.35 0.01
C PRO A 253 0.64 16.88 -1.12
N ASN A 254 1.81 17.51 -1.28
CA ASN A 254 2.87 17.00 -2.16
C ASN A 254 3.73 15.96 -1.42
N TYR A 255 3.77 14.73 -1.93
CA TYR A 255 4.57 13.64 -1.34
C TYR A 255 5.00 12.60 -2.37
N CYS A 256 5.78 11.59 -2.01
CA CYS A 256 5.93 10.36 -2.78
C CYS A 256 5.37 9.21 -1.97
N SER A 257 4.81 8.22 -2.65
CA SER A 257 4.12 7.10 -2.01
C SER A 257 4.37 5.80 -2.76
N ALA A 258 4.29 4.67 -2.05
CA ALA A 258 4.40 3.35 -2.64
C ALA A 258 3.27 3.02 -3.64
N PHE A 259 2.14 3.70 -3.53
CA PHE A 259 0.94 3.48 -4.36
C PHE A 259 0.43 4.80 -4.93
N PRO A 260 1.09 5.35 -5.96
CA PRO A 260 0.72 6.65 -6.55
C PRO A 260 -0.68 6.62 -7.17
N ASP A 261 -1.11 5.50 -7.73
CA ASP A 261 -2.36 5.30 -8.47
C ASP A 261 -3.66 5.39 -7.63
N CYS A 262 -3.57 5.30 -6.30
CA CYS A 262 -4.77 5.24 -5.45
C CYS A 262 -5.46 6.60 -5.23
N LEU A 263 -4.71 7.71 -5.24
CA LEU A 263 -5.22 9.06 -4.92
C LEU A 263 -4.57 10.17 -5.74
N ARG A 264 -3.91 9.81 -6.85
CA ARG A 264 -3.39 10.77 -7.83
C ARG A 264 -4.09 10.60 -9.17
N PRO A 265 -4.15 11.67 -9.98
CA PRO A 265 -4.66 11.57 -11.34
C PRO A 265 -3.89 10.52 -12.14
N SER A 266 -4.61 9.81 -13.02
CA SER A 266 -4.00 9.00 -14.07
C SER A 266 -3.35 9.93 -15.10
N ALA A 267 -2.22 9.50 -15.67
CA ALA A 267 -1.50 10.24 -16.70
C ALA A 267 -2.29 10.46 -18.01
N SER A 268 -3.40 9.73 -18.18
CA SER A 268 -4.17 9.60 -19.42
C SER A 268 -4.84 10.88 -19.96
N ASP A 269 -4.90 11.98 -19.20
CA ASP A 269 -5.66 13.17 -19.60
C ASP A 269 -4.79 14.30 -20.17
N LYS A 270 -3.83 13.94 -21.03
CA LYS A 270 -3.12 14.92 -21.88
C LYS A 270 -2.94 14.44 -23.32
N VAL A 271 -4.04 14.34 -24.07
CA VAL A 271 -4.07 14.77 -25.49
C VAL A 271 -5.47 15.30 -25.82
N SER A 272 -5.65 16.62 -25.78
CA SER A 272 -6.63 17.39 -26.57
C SER A 272 -6.12 18.82 -26.66
#